data_AF-A0A9D8RIY2-F1
#
_entry.id   AF-A0A9D8RIY2-F1
#
_cell.length_a   1.000
_cell.length_b   1.000
_cell.length_c   1.000
_cell.angle_alpha   90.00
_cell.angle_beta   90.00
_cell.angle_gamma   90.00
#
_symmetry.space_group_name_H-M   'P 1'
#
loop_
_entity.id
_entity.type
_entity.pdbx_description
1 polymer ?
#
loop_
_entity_poly.entity_id
_entity_poly.type
_entity_poly.pdbx_seq_one_letter_code
_entity_poly.pdbx_strand_id
1 'polypeptide(L)'
;MKDIKKDITFICTDKVERQCCEPIAIEALKRGYKVTITDNPMHKCEIGFYLSHVNWPKNSKFSVITLHDLTQQHGEWPIMWKNEFWNIFDVGFLPSKIWADMWHDASCYDFVRPRYGCYLSGWIKADKTVSQDFTKEKEKIISDYGIDPTKKTVLYAPSWEWDGRQVEIAESVRDLDVNLIIKQFPLSPDKFPEQVRIIKEVDEKTRALGLKNVFILDTQINIFNAIALCDVLVSEESSTLSEAMLMERNSIAVTDWLVPDVNPPRKPECNYDFVIKTAKKDLRETIIKVLENKEYKENIQKYRRLNFPNVGHGAQVVMDVLDSLIDGSSNSIPRIEELQLQPTPKEYLRSINSRKKLLKHIEFKKTVVDKNKFLLCIWNILKALKNILRH
;
A
#
# COMPACT_ATOMS: atom_id res chain seq x y z
N MET A 1 -0.05 -16.59 26.57
CA MET A 1 0.60 -17.79 26.00
C MET A 1 1.92 -18.00 26.71
N LYS A 2 2.02 -18.95 27.66
CA LYS A 2 3.26 -19.14 28.43
C LYS A 2 4.36 -19.63 27.46
N ASP A 3 5.48 -18.90 27.39
CA ASP A 3 6.73 -19.20 26.64
C ASP A 3 7.00 -18.46 25.31
N ILE A 4 6.28 -17.38 24.97
CA ILE A 4 6.68 -16.48 23.87
C ILE A 4 7.54 -15.33 24.41
N LYS A 5 8.77 -15.19 23.89
CA LYS A 5 9.67 -14.08 24.25
C LYS A 5 9.31 -12.79 23.49
N LYS A 6 9.62 -11.63 24.07
CA LYS A 6 9.53 -10.31 23.43
C LYS A 6 10.64 -10.09 22.37
N ASP A 7 10.64 -10.91 21.32
CA ASP A 7 11.57 -10.83 20.18
C ASP A 7 10.76 -10.93 18.87
N ILE A 8 10.63 -9.80 18.16
CA ILE A 8 9.86 -9.69 16.92
C ILE A 8 10.80 -9.61 15.73
N THR A 9 10.57 -10.47 14.75
CA THR A 9 11.20 -10.40 13.44
C THR A 9 10.18 -9.94 12.40
N PHE A 10 10.42 -8.81 11.75
CA PHE A 10 9.67 -8.36 10.59
C PHE A 10 10.28 -8.95 9.32
N ILE A 11 9.47 -9.68 8.56
CA ILE A 11 9.83 -10.27 7.28
C ILE A 11 9.35 -9.34 6.16
N CYS A 12 10.28 -8.59 5.56
CA CYS A 12 10.00 -7.62 4.50
C CYS A 12 10.97 -7.79 3.33
N THR A 13 10.43 -8.24 2.21
CA THR A 13 11.11 -8.51 0.94
C THR A 13 11.33 -7.27 0.06
N ASP A 14 10.62 -6.17 0.33
CA ASP A 14 10.79 -4.91 -0.39
C ASP A 14 10.64 -3.66 0.50
N LYS A 15 10.81 -2.48 -0.13
CA LYS A 15 10.75 -1.17 0.55
C LYS A 15 9.34 -0.78 0.97
N VAL A 16 8.31 -1.17 0.22
CA VAL A 16 6.90 -0.86 0.52
C VAL A 16 6.47 -1.60 1.77
N GLU A 17 6.79 -2.90 1.86
CA GLU A 17 6.54 -3.72 3.04
C GLU A 17 7.24 -3.16 4.29
N ARG A 18 8.50 -2.72 4.14
CA ARG A 18 9.25 -2.07 5.23
C ARG A 18 8.56 -0.79 5.74
N GLN A 19 8.04 0.03 4.84
CA GLN A 19 7.31 1.25 5.23
C GLN A 19 6.01 0.95 5.98
N CYS A 20 5.37 -0.20 5.72
CA CYS A 20 4.17 -0.60 6.42
C CYS A 20 4.46 -1.15 7.83
N CYS A 21 5.62 -1.77 8.05
CA CYS A 21 5.97 -2.35 9.36
C CYS A 21 6.77 -1.42 10.28
N GLU A 22 7.44 -0.40 9.73
CA GLU A 22 8.32 0.51 10.48
C GLU A 22 7.63 1.14 11.71
N PRO A 23 6.38 1.65 11.62
CA PRO A 23 5.69 2.18 12.81
C PRO A 23 5.51 1.13 13.92
N ILE A 24 5.24 -0.13 13.56
CA ILE A 24 5.10 -1.24 14.51
C ILE A 24 6.44 -1.58 15.15
N ALA A 25 7.51 -1.60 14.35
CA ALA A 25 8.86 -1.86 14.84
C ALA A 25 9.30 -0.80 15.87
N ILE A 26 9.01 0.47 15.59
CA ILE A 26 9.29 1.59 16.51
C ILE A 26 8.49 1.43 17.80
N GLU A 27 7.20 1.13 17.70
CA GLU A 27 6.35 0.92 18.88
C GLU A 27 6.78 -0.31 19.70
N ALA A 28 7.14 -1.41 19.05
CA ALA A 28 7.67 -2.61 19.69
C ALA A 28 8.96 -2.31 20.47
N LEU A 29 9.91 -1.58 19.87
CA LEU A 29 11.14 -1.16 20.54
C LEU A 29 10.84 -0.34 21.80
N LYS A 30 9.90 0.62 21.73
CA LYS A 30 9.47 1.41 22.90
C LYS A 30 8.93 0.54 24.04
N ARG A 31 8.26 -0.57 23.71
CA ARG A 31 7.70 -1.54 24.67
C ARG A 31 8.70 -2.60 25.15
N GLY A 32 9.98 -2.45 24.79
CA GLY A 32 11.06 -3.34 25.24
C GLY A 32 11.19 -4.64 24.44
N TYR A 33 10.59 -4.73 23.25
CA TYR A 33 10.85 -5.86 22.36
C TYR A 33 12.23 -5.74 21.71
N LYS A 34 12.92 -6.87 21.56
CA LYS A 34 13.99 -6.97 20.57
C LYS A 34 13.37 -7.02 19.19
N VAL A 35 13.90 -6.23 18.25
CA VAL A 35 13.40 -6.15 16.88
C VAL A 35 14.47 -6.54 15.87
N THR A 36 14.11 -7.40 14.93
CA THR A 36 14.92 -7.78 13.78
C THR A 36 14.12 -7.50 12.50
N ILE A 37 14.76 -6.97 11.45
CA ILE A 37 14.16 -6.83 10.11
C ILE A 37 14.99 -7.67 9.14
N THR A 38 14.32 -8.51 8.34
CA THR A 38 14.98 -9.43 7.40
C THR A 38 14.19 -9.53 6.10
N ASP A 39 14.89 -9.71 4.98
CA ASP A 39 14.30 -10.01 3.68
C ASP A 39 14.20 -11.52 3.39
N ASN A 40 14.77 -12.36 4.27
CA ASN A 40 14.66 -13.81 4.18
C ASN A 40 13.31 -14.29 4.72
N PRO A 41 12.38 -14.77 3.87
CA PRO A 41 11.05 -15.21 4.31
C PRO A 41 11.05 -16.56 5.02
N MET A 42 12.19 -17.26 5.06
CA MET A 42 12.39 -18.52 5.76
C MET A 42 13.09 -18.34 7.11
N HIS A 43 13.27 -17.10 7.58
CA HIS A 43 13.92 -16.83 8.85
C HIS A 43 13.12 -17.46 10.01
N LYS A 44 13.81 -18.17 10.90
CA LYS A 44 13.20 -18.75 12.10
C LYS A 44 13.23 -17.72 13.22
N CYS A 45 12.11 -17.49 13.89
CA CYS A 45 12.00 -16.44 14.91
C CYS A 45 10.99 -16.80 16.00
N GLU A 46 10.99 -15.98 17.06
CA GLU A 46 10.04 -16.12 18.15
C GLU A 46 8.66 -15.61 17.69
N ILE A 47 8.56 -14.31 17.39
CA ILE A 47 7.39 -13.69 16.78
C ILE A 47 7.75 -13.28 15.35
N GLY A 48 7.08 -13.86 14.36
CA GLY A 48 7.25 -13.48 12.96
C GLY A 48 6.11 -12.59 12.48
N PHE A 49 6.46 -11.40 12.00
CA PHE A 49 5.52 -10.44 11.43
C PHE A 49 5.65 -10.43 9.91
N TYR A 50 4.57 -10.79 9.22
CA TYR A 50 4.53 -11.01 7.78
C TYR A 50 3.62 -9.98 7.10
N LEU A 51 4.05 -9.52 5.92
CA LEU A 51 3.29 -8.59 5.08
C LEU A 51 3.24 -9.01 3.61
N SER A 52 4.14 -9.90 3.18
CA SER A 52 4.26 -10.33 1.79
C SER A 52 3.14 -11.24 1.35
N HIS A 53 2.95 -11.38 0.03
CA HIS A 53 2.05 -12.39 -0.50
C HIS A 53 2.54 -13.82 -0.20
N VAL A 54 3.84 -14.09 -0.09
CA VAL A 54 4.42 -15.45 0.01
C VAL A 54 5.18 -15.62 1.33
N ASN A 55 4.60 -16.36 2.27
CA ASN A 55 5.07 -16.45 3.66
C ASN A 55 5.29 -17.90 4.14
N TRP A 56 6.09 -18.06 5.19
CA TRP A 56 6.31 -19.32 5.91
C TRP A 56 6.12 -19.15 7.43
N PRO A 57 4.89 -18.89 7.92
CA PRO A 57 4.60 -18.65 9.33
C PRO A 57 5.01 -19.80 10.25
N LYS A 58 5.08 -21.04 9.73
CA LYS A 58 5.59 -22.22 10.46
C LYS A 58 7.03 -22.09 10.99
N ASN A 59 7.79 -21.10 10.52
CA ASN A 59 9.14 -20.82 11.02
C ASN A 59 9.13 -19.90 12.25
N SER A 60 7.96 -19.42 12.67
CA SER A 60 7.76 -18.61 13.86
C SER A 60 7.06 -19.42 14.94
N LYS A 61 7.33 -19.15 16.22
CA LYS A 61 6.52 -19.72 17.32
C LYS A 61 5.16 -19.04 17.44
N PHE A 62 5.12 -17.75 17.12
CA PHE A 62 3.91 -16.94 17.02
C PHE A 62 3.96 -16.12 15.73
N SER A 63 2.90 -16.15 14.93
CA SER A 63 2.89 -15.62 13.57
C SER A 63 1.78 -14.60 13.34
N VAL A 64 2.16 -13.44 12.81
CA VAL A 64 1.30 -12.28 12.62
C VAL A 64 1.26 -11.92 11.14
N ILE A 65 0.08 -11.66 10.59
CA ILE A 65 -0.10 -11.23 9.19
C ILE A 65 -0.86 -9.90 9.11
N THR A 66 -0.44 -9.03 8.19
CA THR A 66 -1.21 -7.87 7.75
C THR A 66 -1.00 -7.63 6.25
N LEU A 67 -1.66 -6.62 5.71
CA LEU A 67 -1.57 -6.23 4.30
C LEU A 67 -0.43 -5.23 4.08
N HIS A 68 0.21 -5.28 2.91
CA HIS A 68 1.22 -4.29 2.52
C HIS A 68 0.68 -3.19 1.60
N ASP A 69 -0.52 -3.35 1.03
CA ASP A 69 -1.23 -2.32 0.27
C ASP A 69 -2.75 -2.33 0.55
N LEU A 70 -3.43 -1.18 0.36
CA LEU A 70 -4.86 -1.02 0.68
C LEU A 70 -5.79 -1.72 -0.31
N THR A 71 -5.28 -2.10 -1.47
CA THR A 71 -6.01 -2.71 -2.59
C THR A 71 -5.47 -4.11 -2.92
N GLN A 72 -4.86 -4.76 -1.93
CA GLN A 72 -4.14 -6.00 -2.12
C GLN A 72 -5.05 -7.03 -2.80
N GLN A 73 -4.61 -7.58 -3.93
CA GLN A 73 -5.40 -8.56 -4.69
C GLN A 73 -6.81 -8.08 -5.08
N HIS A 74 -7.01 -6.79 -5.41
CA HIS A 74 -8.34 -6.25 -5.77
C HIS A 74 -9.07 -7.05 -6.88
N GLY A 75 -8.34 -7.68 -7.80
CA GLY A 75 -8.91 -8.57 -8.83
C GLY A 75 -9.49 -9.89 -8.30
N GLU A 76 -9.27 -10.21 -7.02
CA GLU A 76 -9.72 -11.44 -6.36
C GLU A 76 -10.71 -11.16 -5.20
N TRP A 77 -11.11 -9.90 -5.01
CA TRP A 77 -12.11 -9.54 -4.01
C TRP A 77 -13.49 -10.14 -4.33
N PRO A 78 -14.30 -10.49 -3.31
CA PRO A 78 -14.01 -10.35 -1.88
C PRO A 78 -13.19 -11.53 -1.28
N ILE A 79 -12.86 -12.57 -2.06
CA ILE A 79 -12.28 -13.83 -1.55
C ILE A 79 -10.80 -13.97 -1.94
N MET A 80 -9.96 -13.00 -1.56
CA MET A 80 -8.52 -13.08 -1.86
C MET A 80 -7.80 -14.21 -1.10
N TRP A 81 -8.31 -14.61 0.07
CA TRP A 81 -7.69 -15.61 0.94
C TRP A 81 -7.58 -17.02 0.32
N LYS A 82 -8.32 -17.30 -0.77
CA LYS A 82 -8.11 -18.52 -1.56
C LYS A 82 -6.71 -18.58 -2.20
N ASN A 83 -6.07 -17.42 -2.34
CA ASN A 83 -4.71 -17.23 -2.83
C ASN A 83 -3.71 -16.89 -1.70
N GLU A 84 -4.20 -16.47 -0.54
CA GLU A 84 -3.40 -16.10 0.63
C GLU A 84 -3.98 -16.76 1.89
N PHE A 85 -3.54 -17.98 2.18
CA PHE A 85 -4.06 -18.74 3.31
C PHE A 85 -3.71 -18.06 4.62
N TRP A 86 -4.70 -17.50 5.29
CA TRP A 86 -4.52 -16.82 6.58
C TRP A 86 -4.68 -17.77 7.76
N ASN A 87 -5.23 -18.96 7.53
CA ASN A 87 -5.41 -19.99 8.55
C ASN A 87 -4.13 -20.66 9.06
N ILE A 88 -3.00 -20.39 8.40
CA ILE A 88 -1.68 -20.85 8.84
C ILE A 88 -0.98 -19.84 9.76
N PHE A 89 -1.64 -18.71 10.08
CA PHE A 89 -1.13 -17.68 10.98
C PHE A 89 -1.85 -17.72 12.34
N ASP A 90 -1.22 -17.12 13.34
CA ASP A 90 -1.81 -17.00 14.68
C ASP A 90 -2.76 -15.80 14.75
N VAL A 91 -2.42 -14.64 14.19
CA VAL A 91 -3.25 -13.44 14.25
C VAL A 91 -3.17 -12.62 12.97
N GLY A 92 -4.29 -12.03 12.56
CA GLY A 92 -4.38 -11.12 11.41
C GLY A 92 -4.76 -9.69 11.80
N PHE A 93 -4.21 -8.70 11.09
CA PHE A 93 -4.57 -7.29 11.25
C PHE A 93 -5.07 -6.70 9.94
N LEU A 94 -6.25 -6.09 9.99
CA LEU A 94 -6.92 -5.49 8.84
C LEU A 94 -6.95 -3.97 8.96
N PRO A 95 -6.83 -3.23 7.84
CA PRO A 95 -6.62 -1.78 7.90
C PRO A 95 -7.89 -0.95 7.85
N SER A 96 -9.03 -1.52 7.44
CA SER A 96 -10.27 -0.78 7.24
C SER A 96 -11.51 -1.63 7.51
N LYS A 97 -12.66 -0.98 7.68
CA LYS A 97 -13.96 -1.63 7.83
C LYS A 97 -14.29 -2.49 6.61
N ILE A 98 -14.02 -2.00 5.40
CA ILE A 98 -14.25 -2.77 4.15
C ILE A 98 -13.47 -4.08 4.18
N TRP A 99 -12.20 -4.04 4.62
CA TRP A 99 -11.39 -5.24 4.79
C TRP A 99 -11.92 -6.17 5.87
N ALA A 100 -12.38 -5.62 7.00
CA ALA A 100 -13.00 -6.38 8.08
C ALA A 100 -14.31 -7.07 7.64
N ASP A 101 -15.16 -6.36 6.89
CA ASP A 101 -16.42 -6.88 6.36
C ASP A 101 -16.13 -8.03 5.35
N MET A 102 -15.21 -7.82 4.40
CA MET A 102 -14.81 -8.87 3.46
C MET A 102 -14.24 -10.10 4.18
N TRP A 103 -13.44 -9.90 5.23
CA TRP A 103 -12.89 -11.01 6.01
C TRP A 103 -13.98 -11.72 6.81
N HIS A 104 -14.91 -10.99 7.42
CA HIS A 104 -16.05 -11.54 8.14
C HIS A 104 -16.89 -12.45 7.22
N ASP A 105 -17.25 -11.96 6.04
CA ASP A 105 -18.04 -12.72 5.05
C ASP A 105 -17.28 -13.97 4.56
N ALA A 106 -15.97 -13.82 4.32
CA ALA A 106 -15.11 -14.94 3.91
C ALA A 106 -14.76 -15.89 5.06
N SER A 107 -14.93 -15.48 6.31
CA SER A 107 -14.50 -16.25 7.47
C SER A 107 -15.18 -17.61 7.54
N CYS A 108 -16.34 -17.80 6.91
CA CYS A 108 -16.99 -19.11 6.80
C CYS A 108 -16.09 -20.22 6.19
N TYR A 109 -14.98 -19.89 5.52
CA TYR A 109 -14.04 -20.87 4.98
C TYR A 109 -12.80 -21.10 5.86
N ASP A 110 -12.35 -22.35 5.93
CA ASP A 110 -11.25 -22.79 6.80
C ASP A 110 -9.90 -22.16 6.47
N PHE A 111 -9.65 -21.81 5.20
CA PHE A 111 -8.40 -21.19 4.74
C PHE A 111 -8.25 -19.71 5.12
N VAL A 112 -9.28 -19.10 5.73
CA VAL A 112 -9.35 -17.66 6.00
C VAL A 112 -8.98 -17.29 7.44
N ARG A 113 -9.23 -18.16 8.42
CA ARG A 113 -9.22 -17.80 9.86
C ARG A 113 -7.86 -18.00 10.54
N PRO A 114 -7.14 -16.95 10.94
CA PRO A 114 -6.01 -17.10 11.85
C PRO A 114 -6.46 -17.70 13.19
N ARG A 115 -5.54 -18.37 13.89
CA ARG A 115 -5.83 -19.12 15.14
C ARG A 115 -6.53 -18.29 16.23
N TYR A 116 -6.13 -17.04 16.40
CA TYR A 116 -6.66 -16.09 17.38
C TYR A 116 -7.49 -14.98 16.71
N GLY A 117 -7.87 -15.20 15.45
CA GLY A 117 -8.72 -14.33 14.63
C GLY A 117 -8.03 -13.09 14.07
N CYS A 118 -8.86 -12.19 13.54
CA CYS A 118 -8.44 -10.92 12.97
C CYS A 118 -8.90 -9.74 13.83
N TYR A 119 -8.12 -8.65 13.79
CA TYR A 119 -8.39 -7.41 14.51
C TYR A 119 -8.32 -6.22 13.54
N LEU A 120 -9.17 -5.23 13.79
CA LEU A 120 -9.20 -4.01 12.99
C LEU A 120 -8.20 -2.99 13.57
N SER A 121 -7.03 -2.89 12.95
CA SER A 121 -5.93 -2.05 13.42
C SER A 121 -5.96 -0.62 12.90
N GLY A 122 -6.51 -0.39 11.70
CA GLY A 122 -6.28 0.85 10.96
C GLY A 122 -5.09 0.73 10.00
N TRP A 123 -4.84 1.77 9.19
CA TRP A 123 -3.73 1.77 8.25
C TRP A 123 -2.42 2.23 8.90
N ILE A 124 -1.62 1.27 9.35
CA ILE A 124 -0.41 1.47 10.15
C ILE A 124 0.60 2.41 9.49
N LYS A 125 0.76 2.35 8.16
CA LYS A 125 1.68 3.24 7.41
C LYS A 125 1.32 4.73 7.57
N ALA A 126 0.07 5.05 7.91
CA ALA A 126 -0.35 6.43 8.18
C ALA A 126 0.10 6.94 9.57
N ASP A 127 0.60 6.10 10.47
CA ASP A 127 1.02 6.54 11.81
C ASP A 127 2.14 7.58 11.78
N LYS A 128 2.99 7.54 10.76
CA LYS A 128 4.03 8.56 10.57
C LYS A 128 3.47 9.97 10.42
N THR A 129 2.22 10.11 9.95
CA THR A 129 1.61 11.42 9.64
C THR A 129 1.32 12.26 10.87
N VAL A 130 1.32 11.67 12.07
CA VAL A 130 1.13 12.39 13.34
C VAL A 130 2.43 12.69 14.08
N SER A 131 3.58 12.34 13.49
CA SER A 131 4.89 12.57 14.12
C SER A 131 5.34 14.04 13.99
N GLN A 132 6.15 14.50 14.96
CA GLN A 132 6.76 15.84 14.88
C GLN A 132 7.72 15.95 13.69
N ASP A 133 8.43 14.88 13.36
CA ASP A 133 9.37 14.85 12.24
C ASP A 133 8.64 15.04 10.90
N PHE A 134 7.45 14.45 10.74
CA PHE A 134 6.60 14.66 9.56
C PHE A 134 6.22 16.14 9.37
N THR A 135 5.96 16.85 10.47
CA THR A 135 5.62 18.28 10.43
C THR A 135 6.83 19.12 10.00
N LYS A 136 8.02 18.83 10.56
CA LYS A 136 9.28 19.50 10.18
C LYS A 136 9.64 19.23 8.72
N GLU A 137 9.46 18.00 8.24
CA GLU A 137 9.70 17.64 6.84
C GLU A 137 8.79 18.43 5.90
N LYS A 138 7.51 18.59 6.24
CA LYS A 138 6.57 19.41 5.48
C LYS A 138 7.02 20.86 5.40
N GLU A 139 7.36 21.47 6.54
CA GLU A 139 7.84 22.86 6.61
C GLU A 139 9.12 23.06 5.81
N LYS A 140 10.03 22.08 5.87
CA LYS A 140 11.26 22.07 5.07
C LYS A 140 10.95 22.06 3.57
N ILE A 141 10.02 21.22 3.10
CA ILE A 141 9.64 21.16 1.68
C ILE A 141 9.05 22.51 1.23
N ILE A 142 8.19 23.13 2.04
CA ILE A 142 7.63 24.46 1.74
C ILE A 142 8.76 25.47 1.53
N SER A 143 9.73 25.51 2.44
CA SER A 143 10.87 26.42 2.38
C SER A 143 11.79 26.13 1.21
N ASP A 144 12.17 24.87 0.98
CA ASP A 144 13.12 24.46 -0.06
C ASP A 144 12.61 24.80 -1.47
N TYR A 145 11.30 24.64 -1.69
CA TYR A 145 10.67 24.86 -3.00
C TYR A 145 10.05 26.25 -3.16
N GLY A 146 9.94 27.04 -2.09
CA GLY A 146 9.29 28.35 -2.11
C GLY A 146 7.79 28.26 -2.37
N ILE A 147 7.13 27.22 -1.86
CA ILE A 147 5.68 27.01 -2.00
C ILE A 147 4.96 28.05 -1.12
N ASP A 148 3.94 28.71 -1.64
CA ASP A 148 3.15 29.68 -0.87
C ASP A 148 2.13 28.95 0.03
N PRO A 149 2.31 28.91 1.36
CA PRO A 149 1.42 28.17 2.25
C PRO A 149 0.03 28.80 2.40
N THR A 150 -0.18 30.03 1.89
CA THR A 150 -1.47 30.73 1.96
C THR A 150 -2.43 30.33 0.83
N LYS A 151 -1.90 29.74 -0.24
CA LYS A 151 -2.68 29.34 -1.42
C LYS A 151 -3.20 27.91 -1.30
N LYS A 152 -4.32 27.66 -1.99
CA LYS A 152 -4.80 26.30 -2.23
C LYS A 152 -3.78 25.53 -3.06
N THR A 153 -3.64 24.24 -2.77
CA THR A 153 -2.61 23.42 -3.41
C THR A 153 -3.22 22.19 -4.09
N VAL A 154 -2.95 22.05 -5.39
CA VAL A 154 -3.24 20.87 -6.19
C VAL A 154 -1.99 19.99 -6.22
N LEU A 155 -2.11 18.71 -5.92
CA LEU A 155 -1.04 17.73 -6.08
C LEU A 155 -1.34 16.82 -7.27
N TYR A 156 -0.43 16.75 -8.23
CA TYR A 156 -0.43 15.75 -9.29
C TYR A 156 0.52 14.59 -8.91
N ALA A 157 -0.02 13.39 -8.82
CA ALA A 157 0.72 12.17 -8.47
C ALA A 157 0.21 10.98 -9.31
N PRO A 158 0.70 10.81 -10.56
CA PRO A 158 0.23 9.73 -11.43
C PRO A 158 0.77 8.36 -11.01
N SER A 159 0.09 7.28 -11.42
CA SER A 159 0.69 5.93 -11.35
C SER A 159 1.87 5.81 -12.32
N TRP A 160 1.71 6.38 -13.52
CA TRP A 160 2.70 6.43 -14.57
C TRP A 160 2.59 7.74 -15.35
N GLU A 161 3.72 8.38 -15.62
CA GLU A 161 3.74 9.47 -16.59
C GLU A 161 3.58 8.91 -18.00
N TRP A 162 2.63 9.45 -18.76
CA TRP A 162 2.37 9.00 -20.12
C TRP A 162 1.64 10.09 -20.88
N ASP A 163 1.95 10.26 -22.17
CA ASP A 163 1.19 11.16 -23.06
C ASP A 163 1.12 12.62 -22.56
N GLY A 164 2.17 13.10 -21.88
CA GLY A 164 2.31 14.50 -21.50
C GLY A 164 1.32 15.01 -20.44
N ARG A 165 0.70 14.12 -19.64
CA ARG A 165 -0.28 14.46 -18.60
C ARG A 165 0.21 15.53 -17.63
N GLN A 166 1.50 15.50 -17.27
CA GLN A 166 2.07 16.52 -16.41
C GLN A 166 1.98 17.93 -17.02
N VAL A 167 2.10 18.07 -18.34
CA VAL A 167 1.85 19.33 -19.05
C VAL A 167 0.36 19.64 -19.04
N GLU A 168 -0.50 18.66 -19.33
CA GLU A 168 -1.97 18.84 -19.34
C GLU A 168 -2.50 19.38 -18.00
N ILE A 169 -2.05 18.84 -16.85
CA ILE A 169 -2.46 19.33 -15.53
C ILE A 169 -1.88 20.72 -15.23
N ALA A 170 -0.64 21.01 -15.65
CA ALA A 170 -0.03 22.33 -15.48
C ALA A 170 -0.79 23.42 -16.26
N GLU A 171 -1.20 23.12 -17.48
CA GLU A 171 -2.07 23.98 -18.29
C GLU A 171 -3.45 24.16 -17.65
N SER A 172 -4.04 23.09 -17.13
CA SER A 172 -5.38 23.13 -16.51
C SER A 172 -5.47 24.11 -15.34
N VAL A 173 -4.37 24.35 -14.63
CA VAL A 173 -4.31 25.25 -13.46
C VAL A 173 -3.54 26.55 -13.70
N ARG A 174 -3.07 26.81 -14.93
CA ARG A 174 -2.19 27.96 -15.28
C ARG A 174 -2.66 29.30 -14.72
N ASP A 175 -3.94 29.61 -14.89
CA ASP A 175 -4.54 30.90 -14.49
C ASP A 175 -5.29 30.84 -13.15
N LEU A 176 -5.10 29.78 -12.37
CA LEU A 176 -5.72 29.65 -11.05
C LEU A 176 -4.79 30.17 -9.96
N ASP A 177 -5.35 30.79 -8.92
CA ASP A 177 -4.58 31.23 -7.75
C ASP A 177 -4.31 30.05 -6.78
N VAL A 178 -3.54 29.08 -7.28
CA VAL A 178 -3.20 27.84 -6.58
C VAL A 178 -1.72 27.52 -6.74
N ASN A 179 -1.16 26.73 -5.82
CA ASN A 179 0.07 25.99 -6.08
C ASN A 179 -0.28 24.70 -6.85
N LEU A 180 0.55 24.33 -7.81
CA LEU A 180 0.59 22.99 -8.37
C LEU A 180 1.88 22.30 -7.92
N ILE A 181 1.74 21.20 -7.20
CA ILE A 181 2.84 20.32 -6.83
C ILE A 181 2.78 19.10 -7.74
N ILE A 182 3.90 18.73 -8.34
CA ILE A 182 4.04 17.55 -9.19
C ILE A 182 4.98 16.58 -8.49
N LYS A 183 4.53 15.32 -8.33
CA LYS A 183 5.30 14.28 -7.66
C LYS A 183 5.25 12.95 -8.43
N GLN A 184 6.32 12.65 -9.15
CA GLN A 184 6.49 11.41 -9.89
C GLN A 184 6.93 10.25 -8.99
N PHE A 185 6.65 9.00 -9.41
CA PHE A 185 7.05 7.78 -8.69
C PHE A 185 8.59 7.60 -8.70
N PRO A 186 9.24 7.24 -7.57
CA PRO A 186 10.69 7.02 -7.51
C PRO A 186 11.11 5.73 -8.21
N LEU A 187 11.29 5.81 -9.53
CA LEU A 187 11.70 4.68 -10.36
C LEU A 187 13.21 4.46 -10.29
N SER A 188 13.62 3.19 -10.34
CA SER A 188 15.01 2.80 -10.54
C SER A 188 15.35 2.92 -12.03
N PRO A 189 16.33 3.75 -12.44
CA PRO A 189 16.74 3.89 -13.83
C PRO A 189 17.11 2.55 -14.49
N ASP A 190 17.76 1.65 -13.74
CA ASP A 190 18.13 0.32 -14.24
C ASP A 190 16.94 -0.60 -14.53
N LYS A 191 15.81 -0.39 -13.84
CA LYS A 191 14.60 -1.23 -14.01
C LYS A 191 13.62 -0.64 -15.01
N PHE A 192 13.53 0.69 -15.07
CA PHE A 192 12.54 1.42 -15.87
C PHE A 192 13.17 2.59 -16.65
N PRO A 193 14.18 2.34 -17.50
CA PRO A 193 14.94 3.40 -18.16
C PRO A 193 14.06 4.28 -19.06
N GLU A 194 13.10 3.66 -19.76
CA GLU A 194 12.18 4.38 -20.65
C GLU A 194 11.27 5.33 -19.88
N GLN A 195 10.72 4.88 -18.76
CA GLN A 195 9.85 5.70 -17.94
C GLN A 195 10.58 6.90 -17.33
N VAL A 196 11.85 6.70 -16.93
CA VAL A 196 12.71 7.79 -16.45
C VAL A 196 12.95 8.83 -17.56
N ARG A 197 13.13 8.38 -18.81
CA ARG A 197 13.25 9.28 -19.96
C ARG A 197 11.97 10.09 -20.19
N ILE A 198 10.81 9.44 -20.18
CA ILE A 198 9.49 10.09 -20.32
C ILE A 198 9.30 11.17 -19.25
N ILE A 199 9.59 10.85 -17.99
CA ILE A 199 9.47 11.79 -16.87
C ILE A 199 10.40 13.00 -17.08
N LYS A 200 11.66 12.76 -17.46
CA LYS A 200 12.62 13.85 -17.70
C LYS A 200 12.14 14.77 -18.83
N GLU A 201 11.66 14.20 -19.93
CA GLU A 201 11.16 14.97 -21.07
C GLU A 201 9.95 15.83 -20.68
N VAL A 202 9.00 15.26 -19.92
CA VAL A 202 7.82 16.01 -19.50
C VAL A 202 8.18 17.08 -18.47
N ASP A 203 9.16 16.84 -17.58
CA ASP A 203 9.67 17.84 -16.65
C ASP A 203 10.26 19.05 -17.38
N GLU A 204 11.06 18.81 -18.42
CA GLU A 204 11.63 19.87 -19.26
C GLU A 204 10.51 20.67 -19.95
N LYS A 205 9.51 19.99 -20.51
CA LYS A 205 8.34 20.63 -21.14
C LYS A 205 7.52 21.45 -20.15
N THR A 206 7.25 20.93 -18.96
CA THR A 206 6.52 21.64 -17.90
C THR A 206 7.29 22.88 -17.44
N ARG A 207 8.62 22.78 -17.25
CA ARG A 207 9.45 23.94 -16.88
C ARG A 207 9.46 25.02 -17.96
N ALA A 208 9.44 24.61 -19.23
CA ALA A 208 9.39 25.54 -20.37
C ALA A 208 8.11 26.39 -20.41
N LEU A 209 7.03 25.99 -19.71
CA LEU A 209 5.82 26.80 -19.57
C LEU A 209 6.04 28.07 -18.73
N GLY A 210 7.13 28.16 -17.95
CA GLY A 210 7.48 29.35 -17.17
C GLY A 210 6.53 29.67 -16.01
N LEU A 211 5.74 28.69 -15.55
CA LEU A 211 4.74 28.86 -14.50
C LEU A 211 5.40 28.90 -13.11
N LYS A 212 5.30 30.05 -12.42
CA LYS A 212 5.94 30.27 -11.12
C LYS A 212 5.31 29.49 -9.97
N ASN A 213 4.05 29.08 -10.12
CA ASN A 213 3.27 28.34 -9.13
C ASN A 213 3.33 26.82 -9.33
N VAL A 214 4.20 26.32 -10.22
CA VAL A 214 4.37 24.89 -10.50
C VAL A 214 5.69 24.38 -9.91
N PHE A 215 5.58 23.42 -9.01
CA PHE A 215 6.69 22.87 -8.23
C PHE A 215 6.84 21.37 -8.51
N ILE A 216 7.88 21.00 -9.24
CA ILE A 216 8.23 19.58 -9.50
C ILE A 216 9.14 19.10 -8.36
N LEU A 217 8.61 18.24 -7.51
CA LEU A 217 9.31 17.70 -6.35
C LEU A 217 10.30 16.60 -6.71
N ASP A 218 11.34 16.43 -5.89
CA ASP A 218 12.22 15.27 -5.96
C ASP A 218 11.39 13.99 -5.79
N THR A 219 11.56 13.05 -6.73
CA THR A 219 10.89 11.75 -6.71
C THR A 219 11.13 10.94 -5.44
N GLN A 220 12.22 11.16 -4.71
CA GLN A 220 12.55 10.47 -3.47
C GLN A 220 11.76 10.99 -2.25
N ILE A 221 11.14 12.18 -2.34
CA ILE A 221 10.27 12.69 -1.26
C ILE A 221 9.13 11.71 -1.02
N ASN A 222 8.81 11.46 0.25
CA ASN A 222 7.72 10.58 0.61
C ASN A 222 6.37 11.14 0.12
N ILE A 223 5.54 10.29 -0.47
CA ILE A 223 4.22 10.70 -0.98
C ILE A 223 3.32 11.33 0.10
N PHE A 224 3.36 10.84 1.34
CA PHE A 224 2.58 11.44 2.43
C PHE A 224 3.00 12.89 2.70
N ASN A 225 4.27 13.24 2.52
CA ASN A 225 4.75 14.61 2.69
C ASN A 225 4.18 15.51 1.59
N ALA A 226 4.11 15.02 0.35
CA ALA A 226 3.47 15.74 -0.75
C ALA A 226 1.96 15.91 -0.51
N ILE A 227 1.26 14.84 -0.08
CA ILE A 227 -0.17 14.86 0.26
C ILE A 227 -0.44 15.85 1.42
N ALA A 228 0.47 15.97 2.39
CA ALA A 228 0.34 16.90 3.50
C ALA A 228 0.24 18.38 3.07
N LEU A 229 0.79 18.69 1.90
CA LEU A 229 0.84 20.03 1.31
C LEU A 229 -0.42 20.36 0.50
N CYS A 230 -1.18 19.35 0.05
CA CYS A 230 -2.29 19.58 -0.88
C CYS A 230 -3.66 19.75 -0.20
N ASP A 231 -4.57 20.41 -0.91
CA ASP A 231 -6.01 20.40 -0.63
C ASP A 231 -6.73 19.34 -1.47
N VAL A 232 -6.23 19.08 -2.68
CA VAL A 232 -6.74 18.06 -3.60
C VAL A 232 -5.60 17.34 -4.32
N LEU A 233 -5.71 16.01 -4.42
CA LEU A 233 -4.83 15.17 -5.23
C LEU A 233 -5.52 14.83 -6.55
N VAL A 234 -4.78 14.89 -7.66
CA VAL A 234 -5.21 14.50 -9.00
C VAL A 234 -4.33 13.37 -9.52
N SER A 235 -4.97 12.31 -10.01
CA SER A 235 -4.32 11.13 -10.59
C SER A 235 -5.26 10.45 -11.60
N GLU A 236 -4.94 9.23 -12.02
CA GLU A 236 -5.84 8.37 -12.81
C GLU A 236 -6.35 7.17 -11.97
N GLU A 237 -5.49 6.22 -11.60
CA GLU A 237 -5.88 5.02 -10.84
C GLU A 237 -4.92 4.70 -9.68
N SER A 238 -4.10 5.68 -9.29
CA SER A 238 -3.03 5.49 -8.32
C SER A 238 -3.53 5.14 -6.92
N SER A 239 -2.78 4.28 -6.23
CA SER A 239 -2.96 4.01 -4.80
C SER A 239 -2.81 5.27 -3.93
N THR A 240 -2.13 6.30 -4.44
CA THR A 240 -2.01 7.60 -3.77
C THR A 240 -3.36 8.30 -3.55
N LEU A 241 -4.38 7.99 -4.36
CA LEU A 241 -5.76 8.47 -4.17
C LEU A 241 -6.32 8.00 -2.81
N SER A 242 -6.01 6.77 -2.41
CA SER A 242 -6.39 6.20 -1.12
C SER A 242 -5.54 6.75 0.02
N GLU A 243 -4.24 6.99 -0.21
CA GLU A 243 -3.36 7.62 0.78
C GLU A 243 -3.78 9.07 1.08
N ALA A 244 -4.27 9.80 0.08
CA ALA A 244 -4.84 11.13 0.24
C ALA A 244 -6.10 11.13 1.12
N MET A 245 -7.00 10.16 0.91
CA MET A 245 -8.20 10.01 1.73
C MET A 245 -7.87 9.78 3.22
N LEU A 246 -6.81 9.01 3.52
CA LEU A 246 -6.36 8.80 4.90
C LEU A 246 -5.94 10.11 5.61
N MET A 247 -5.45 11.07 4.83
CA MET A 247 -5.09 12.42 5.28
C MET A 247 -6.22 13.44 5.11
N GLU A 248 -7.45 12.97 4.86
CA GLU A 248 -8.64 13.80 4.64
C GLU A 248 -8.48 14.79 3.47
N ARG A 249 -7.71 14.39 2.45
CA ARG A 249 -7.54 15.14 1.20
C ARG A 249 -8.49 14.59 0.14
N ASN A 250 -9.12 15.50 -0.59
CA ASN A 250 -9.96 15.12 -1.73
C ASN A 250 -9.10 14.54 -2.84
N SER A 251 -9.67 13.62 -3.61
CA SER A 251 -8.99 12.91 -4.69
C SER A 251 -9.82 12.99 -5.97
N ILE A 252 -9.18 13.34 -7.09
CA ILE A 252 -9.75 13.38 -8.43
C ILE A 252 -9.06 12.33 -9.31
N ALA A 253 -9.84 11.49 -9.97
CA ALA A 253 -9.38 10.55 -11.00
C ALA A 253 -9.80 11.03 -12.39
N VAL A 254 -8.82 11.20 -13.29
CA VAL A 254 -9.05 11.54 -14.70
C VAL A 254 -9.22 10.24 -15.50
N THR A 255 -10.43 10.01 -15.98
CA THR A 255 -10.92 8.72 -16.48
C THR A 255 -10.52 8.40 -17.94
N ASP A 256 -9.90 9.34 -18.62
CA ASP A 256 -9.42 9.26 -20.00
C ASP A 256 -7.90 9.53 -20.11
N TRP A 257 -7.16 9.49 -19.00
CA TRP A 257 -5.70 9.33 -18.98
C TRP A 257 -5.30 7.86 -19.17
N LEU A 258 -4.95 7.47 -20.39
CA LEU A 258 -4.73 6.06 -20.80
C LEU A 258 -3.53 5.37 -20.15
N VAL A 259 -3.72 4.29 -19.40
CA VAL A 259 -2.67 3.56 -18.70
C VAL A 259 -1.88 2.64 -19.67
N PRO A 260 -0.54 2.76 -19.73
CA PRO A 260 0.29 2.04 -20.71
C PRO A 260 0.77 0.66 -20.22
N ASP A 261 0.03 0.00 -19.33
CA ASP A 261 0.39 -1.31 -18.77
C ASP A 261 -0.02 -2.50 -19.65
N VAL A 262 -0.82 -2.24 -20.68
CA VAL A 262 -1.21 -3.17 -21.74
C VAL A 262 -1.04 -2.52 -23.12
N ASN A 263 -1.00 -3.33 -24.19
CA ASN A 263 -0.93 -2.87 -25.57
C ASN A 263 -2.16 -3.33 -26.36
N PRO A 264 -3.01 -2.43 -26.87
CA PRO A 264 -2.93 -0.96 -26.75
C PRO A 264 -3.20 -0.46 -25.32
N PRO A 265 -2.75 0.77 -24.95
CA PRO A 265 -3.04 1.38 -23.64
C PRO A 265 -4.54 1.38 -23.32
N ARG A 266 -4.88 1.12 -22.06
CA ARG A 266 -6.27 0.99 -21.59
C ARG A 266 -6.77 2.24 -20.87
N LYS A 267 -8.07 2.32 -20.62
CA LYS A 267 -8.62 3.31 -19.68
C LYS A 267 -8.26 2.94 -18.24
N PRO A 268 -8.11 3.94 -17.35
CA PRO A 268 -7.86 3.71 -15.93
C PRO A 268 -9.07 3.07 -15.24
N GLU A 269 -8.80 2.26 -14.23
CA GLU A 269 -9.77 1.53 -13.41
C GLU A 269 -9.76 2.08 -11.97
N CYS A 270 -10.49 3.17 -11.74
CA CYS A 270 -10.66 3.74 -10.40
C CYS A 270 -11.98 3.29 -9.76
N ASN A 271 -11.92 2.24 -8.93
CA ASN A 271 -13.10 1.66 -8.25
C ASN A 271 -13.39 2.26 -6.86
N TYR A 272 -12.72 3.36 -6.51
CA TYR A 272 -12.94 4.03 -5.22
C TYR A 272 -14.17 4.93 -5.25
N ASP A 273 -15.16 4.65 -4.40
CA ASP A 273 -16.40 5.44 -4.33
C ASP A 273 -16.18 6.87 -3.80
N PHE A 274 -15.12 7.08 -3.02
CA PHE A 274 -14.77 8.39 -2.47
C PHE A 274 -13.99 9.28 -3.44
N VAL A 275 -13.59 8.76 -4.60
CA VAL A 275 -12.80 9.49 -5.59
C VAL A 275 -13.72 10.15 -6.62
N ILE A 276 -13.45 11.43 -6.89
CA ILE A 276 -14.21 12.25 -7.83
C ILE A 276 -13.71 11.95 -9.23
N LYS A 277 -14.57 11.44 -10.10
CA LYS A 277 -14.21 11.04 -11.46
C LYS A 277 -14.49 12.18 -12.43
N THR A 278 -13.53 12.46 -13.31
CA THR A 278 -13.68 13.50 -14.35
C THR A 278 -13.02 13.07 -15.66
N ALA A 279 -13.29 13.79 -16.75
CA ALA A 279 -12.57 13.64 -18.02
C ALA A 279 -11.56 14.79 -18.17
N LYS A 280 -10.53 14.62 -19.01
CA LYS A 280 -9.50 15.64 -19.28
C LYS A 280 -10.11 17.01 -19.58
N LYS A 281 -11.15 17.02 -20.41
CA LYS A 281 -11.83 18.25 -20.87
C LYS A 281 -12.53 19.05 -19.76
N ASP A 282 -12.89 18.39 -18.65
CA ASP A 282 -13.65 18.98 -17.53
C ASP A 282 -12.75 19.11 -16.27
N LEU A 283 -11.45 18.85 -16.41
CA LEU A 283 -10.50 18.74 -15.30
C LEU A 283 -10.38 20.05 -14.52
N ARG A 284 -10.27 21.18 -15.24
CA ARG A 284 -10.16 22.51 -14.63
C ARG A 284 -11.39 22.83 -13.78
N GLU A 285 -12.58 22.68 -14.35
CA GLU A 285 -13.85 22.94 -13.66
C GLU A 285 -14.00 22.04 -12.44
N THR A 286 -13.59 20.78 -12.57
CA THR A 286 -13.61 19.82 -11.46
C THR A 286 -12.67 20.26 -10.32
N ILE A 287 -11.44 20.68 -10.63
CA ILE A 287 -10.47 21.17 -9.62
C ILE A 287 -11.06 22.37 -8.87
N ILE A 288 -11.59 23.37 -9.59
CA ILE A 288 -12.21 24.55 -8.97
C ILE A 288 -13.36 24.14 -8.04
N LYS A 289 -14.28 23.32 -8.55
CA LYS A 289 -15.45 22.84 -7.78
C LYS A 289 -15.03 22.13 -6.49
N VAL A 290 -13.98 21.31 -6.53
CA VAL A 290 -13.49 20.55 -5.36
C VAL A 290 -12.77 21.44 -4.36
N LEU A 291 -12.03 22.45 -4.82
CA LEU A 291 -11.34 23.39 -3.94
C LEU A 291 -12.30 24.35 -3.23
N GLU A 292 -13.41 24.71 -3.87
CA GLU A 292 -14.38 25.70 -3.35
C GLU A 292 -15.52 25.06 -2.54
N ASN A 293 -15.98 23.86 -2.89
CA ASN A 293 -17.10 23.23 -2.21
C ASN A 293 -16.66 22.44 -0.96
N LYS A 294 -17.07 22.95 0.21
CA LYS A 294 -16.81 22.34 1.53
C LYS A 294 -17.41 20.94 1.68
N GLU A 295 -18.48 20.62 0.97
CA GLU A 295 -19.16 19.32 1.02
C GLU A 295 -18.21 18.17 0.66
N TYR A 296 -17.29 18.37 -0.30
CA TYR A 296 -16.29 17.34 -0.62
C TYR A 296 -15.40 17.02 0.57
N LYS A 297 -14.95 18.06 1.29
CA LYS A 297 -14.14 17.90 2.49
C LYS A 297 -14.91 17.19 3.60
N GLU A 298 -16.17 17.56 3.83
CA GLU A 298 -17.02 16.91 4.83
C GLU A 298 -17.27 15.43 4.49
N ASN A 299 -17.50 15.12 3.22
CA ASN A 299 -17.71 13.76 2.73
C ASN A 299 -16.46 12.90 2.89
N ILE A 300 -15.26 13.40 2.54
CA ILE A 300 -14.03 12.61 2.70
C ILE A 300 -13.68 12.39 4.18
N GLN A 301 -13.92 13.38 5.05
CA GLN A 301 -13.75 13.24 6.49
C GLN A 301 -14.71 12.21 7.08
N LYS A 302 -15.98 12.24 6.66
CA LYS A 302 -16.99 11.25 7.05
C LYS A 302 -16.58 9.86 6.56
N TYR A 303 -16.16 9.72 5.30
CA TYR A 303 -15.73 8.45 4.74
C TYR A 303 -14.52 7.88 5.49
N ARG A 304 -13.48 8.69 5.72
CA ARG A 304 -12.28 8.31 6.49
C ARG A 304 -12.67 7.81 7.87
N ARG A 305 -13.48 8.58 8.62
CA ARG A 305 -13.89 8.22 9.99
C ARG A 305 -14.68 6.92 10.05
N LEU A 306 -15.53 6.65 9.06
CA LEU A 306 -16.36 5.45 9.02
C LEU A 306 -15.58 4.19 8.61
N ASN A 307 -14.55 4.33 7.78
CA ASN A 307 -13.87 3.19 7.18
C ASN A 307 -12.48 2.92 7.77
N PHE A 308 -11.77 3.92 8.26
CA PHE A 308 -10.38 3.80 8.70
C PHE A 308 -10.23 4.24 10.16
N PRO A 309 -10.37 3.31 11.11
CA PRO A 309 -10.15 3.62 12.51
C PRO A 309 -8.66 3.81 12.79
N ASN A 310 -8.35 4.44 13.94
CA ASN A 310 -7.01 4.51 14.51
C ASN A 310 -5.92 5.10 13.58
N VAL A 311 -6.28 5.92 12.59
CA VAL A 311 -5.28 6.64 11.78
C VAL A 311 -4.38 7.45 12.72
N GLY A 312 -3.07 7.22 12.67
CA GLY A 312 -2.11 7.83 13.59
C GLY A 312 -1.70 6.93 14.77
N HIS A 313 -2.42 5.84 15.02
CA HIS A 313 -2.29 4.99 16.21
C HIS A 313 -2.39 3.48 15.90
N GLY A 314 -2.30 3.08 14.63
CA GLY A 314 -2.48 1.68 14.22
C GLY A 314 -1.42 0.74 14.80
N ALA A 315 -0.17 1.18 14.88
CA ALA A 315 0.95 0.44 15.48
C ALA A 315 0.72 0.19 16.97
N GLN A 316 0.19 1.17 17.70
CA GLN A 316 -0.17 1.02 19.11
C GLN A 316 -1.24 -0.07 19.27
N VAL A 317 -2.30 -0.03 18.46
CA VAL A 317 -3.38 -1.02 18.48
C VAL A 317 -2.87 -2.43 18.16
N VAL A 318 -1.98 -2.57 17.18
CA VAL A 318 -1.32 -3.85 16.87
C VAL A 318 -0.58 -4.37 18.09
N MET A 319 0.26 -3.54 18.71
CA MET A 319 1.06 -3.96 19.85
C MET A 319 0.23 -4.24 21.10
N ASP A 320 -0.88 -3.52 21.33
CA ASP A 320 -1.81 -3.78 22.45
C ASP A 320 -2.46 -5.16 22.33
N VAL A 321 -2.88 -5.53 21.11
CA VAL A 321 -3.41 -6.87 20.81
C VAL A 321 -2.34 -7.93 21.01
N LEU A 322 -1.11 -7.70 20.51
CA LEU A 322 -0.01 -8.66 20.63
C LEU A 322 0.41 -8.88 22.09
N ASP A 323 0.62 -7.81 22.86
CA ASP A 323 0.94 -7.88 24.29
C ASP A 323 -0.15 -8.67 25.02
N SER A 324 -1.43 -8.35 24.77
CA SER A 324 -2.54 -9.04 25.44
C SER A 324 -2.59 -10.53 25.14
N LEU A 325 -2.36 -10.93 23.89
CA LEU A 325 -2.33 -12.34 23.48
C LEU A 325 -1.12 -13.08 24.11
N ILE A 326 0.06 -12.46 24.09
CA ILE A 326 1.30 -13.03 24.63
C ILE A 326 1.18 -13.18 26.15
N ASP A 327 0.74 -12.15 26.86
CA ASP A 327 0.63 -12.14 28.32
C ASP A 327 -0.60 -12.91 28.81
N GLY A 328 -1.58 -13.14 27.93
CA GLY A 328 -2.86 -13.76 28.26
C GLY A 328 -3.79 -12.84 29.07
N SER A 329 -3.61 -11.54 28.96
CA SER A 329 -4.46 -10.53 29.59
C SER A 329 -5.69 -10.22 28.73
N SER A 330 -6.68 -9.55 29.34
CA SER A 330 -7.83 -9.01 28.60
C SER A 330 -7.38 -7.91 27.63
N ASN A 331 -7.89 -7.95 26.40
CA ASN A 331 -7.68 -6.92 25.39
C ASN A 331 -8.96 -6.10 25.21
N SER A 332 -8.85 -4.77 25.14
CA SER A 332 -9.97 -3.88 24.84
C SER A 332 -10.32 -3.83 23.35
N ILE A 333 -9.41 -4.24 22.47
CA ILE A 333 -9.64 -4.26 21.03
C ILE A 333 -10.39 -5.55 20.67
N PRO A 334 -11.63 -5.46 20.16
CA PRO A 334 -12.43 -6.63 19.86
C PRO A 334 -11.86 -7.41 18.68
N ARG A 335 -11.92 -8.73 18.78
CA ARG A 335 -11.74 -9.63 17.65
C ARG A 335 -12.91 -9.45 16.68
N ILE A 336 -12.64 -9.47 15.38
CA ILE A 336 -13.69 -9.47 14.36
C ILE A 336 -14.45 -10.80 14.46
N GLU A 337 -15.78 -10.73 14.44
CA GLU A 337 -16.64 -11.89 14.55
C GLU A 337 -16.44 -12.84 13.36
N GLU A 338 -16.46 -14.15 13.62
CA GLU A 338 -16.35 -15.19 12.59
C GLU A 338 -17.71 -15.84 12.36
N LEU A 339 -18.04 -16.13 11.10
CA LEU A 339 -19.23 -16.90 10.74
C LEU A 339 -19.08 -18.38 11.12
N GLN A 340 -20.13 -19.18 10.95
CA GLN A 340 -20.00 -20.64 11.08
C GLN A 340 -19.20 -21.22 9.91
N LEU A 341 -18.40 -22.27 10.18
CA LEU A 341 -17.60 -22.93 9.15
C LEU A 341 -18.49 -23.63 8.13
N GLN A 342 -18.13 -23.50 6.86
CA GLN A 342 -18.76 -24.12 5.72
C GLN A 342 -17.73 -24.89 4.89
N PRO A 343 -18.14 -25.95 4.16
CA PRO A 343 -17.26 -26.62 3.21
C PRO A 343 -16.72 -25.64 2.16
N THR A 344 -15.43 -25.79 1.80
CA THR A 344 -14.83 -24.99 0.73
C THR A 344 -15.53 -25.25 -0.62
N PRO A 345 -16.03 -24.22 -1.32
CA PRO A 345 -16.63 -24.33 -2.64
C PRO A 345 -15.69 -24.93 -3.69
N LYS A 346 -16.25 -25.71 -4.62
CA LYS A 346 -15.46 -26.36 -5.69
C LYS A 346 -14.70 -25.36 -6.56
N GLU A 347 -15.28 -24.18 -6.80
CA GLU A 347 -14.64 -23.12 -7.60
C GLU A 347 -13.33 -22.61 -6.98
N TYR A 348 -13.17 -22.66 -5.65
CA TYR A 348 -11.96 -22.20 -4.97
C TYR A 348 -10.87 -23.26 -4.92
N LEU A 349 -11.23 -24.56 -5.04
CA LEU A 349 -10.28 -25.67 -4.96
C LEU A 349 -9.15 -25.55 -5.99
N ARG A 350 -9.44 -25.04 -7.19
CA ARG A 350 -8.41 -24.85 -8.23
C ARG A 350 -7.36 -23.83 -7.79
N SER A 351 -7.79 -22.67 -7.29
CA SER A 351 -6.89 -21.62 -6.79
C SER A 351 -6.08 -22.12 -5.59
N ILE A 352 -6.76 -22.75 -4.62
CA ILE A 352 -6.12 -23.31 -3.42
C ILE A 352 -5.05 -24.34 -3.79
N ASN A 353 -5.37 -25.28 -4.69
CA ASN A 353 -4.42 -26.31 -5.11
C ASN A 353 -3.23 -25.73 -5.88
N SER A 354 -3.48 -24.75 -6.75
CA SER A 354 -2.43 -24.05 -7.49
C SER A 354 -1.50 -23.31 -6.55
N ARG A 355 -2.06 -22.64 -5.54
CA ARG A 355 -1.32 -21.92 -4.51
C ARG A 355 -0.48 -22.86 -3.64
N LYS A 356 -1.03 -23.99 -3.19
CA LYS A 356 -0.29 -25.02 -2.44
C LYS A 356 0.90 -25.56 -3.25
N LYS A 357 0.72 -25.81 -4.54
CA LYS A 357 1.79 -26.25 -5.45
C LYS A 357 2.88 -25.18 -5.58
N LEU A 358 2.49 -23.91 -5.75
CA LEU A 358 3.43 -22.79 -5.83
C LEU A 358 4.28 -22.69 -4.56
N LEU A 359 3.66 -22.71 -3.38
CA LEU A 359 4.38 -22.61 -2.10
C LEU A 359 5.38 -23.75 -1.91
N LYS A 360 4.99 -25.00 -2.21
CA LYS A 360 5.89 -26.16 -2.17
C LYS A 360 7.06 -26.03 -3.16
N HIS A 361 6.79 -25.53 -4.37
CA HIS A 361 7.81 -25.31 -5.38
C HIS A 361 8.83 -24.25 -4.95
N ILE A 362 8.37 -23.12 -4.41
CA ILE A 362 9.27 -22.07 -3.91
C ILE A 362 10.08 -22.58 -2.70
N GLU A 363 9.44 -23.30 -1.78
CA GLU A 363 10.12 -23.90 -0.64
C GLU A 363 11.21 -24.88 -1.07
N PHE A 364 10.91 -25.79 -2.00
CA PHE A 364 11.88 -26.72 -2.56
C PHE A 364 13.06 -25.98 -3.20
N LYS A 365 12.78 -24.95 -4.00
CA LYS A 365 13.83 -24.14 -4.62
C LYS A 365 14.73 -23.52 -3.56
N LYS A 366 14.18 -22.81 -2.58
CA LYS A 366 14.95 -22.10 -1.56
C LYS A 366 15.73 -23.03 -0.61
N THR A 367 15.17 -24.18 -0.28
CA THR A 367 15.74 -25.09 0.73
C THR A 367 16.70 -26.12 0.14
N VAL A 368 16.50 -26.52 -1.12
CA VAL A 368 17.29 -27.58 -1.78
C VAL A 368 18.12 -27.02 -2.93
N VAL A 369 17.49 -26.35 -3.89
CA VAL A 369 18.15 -25.90 -5.14
C VAL A 369 19.15 -24.78 -4.86
N ASP A 370 18.71 -23.70 -4.22
CA ASP A 370 19.54 -22.51 -3.99
C ASP A 370 20.74 -22.78 -3.06
N LYS A 371 20.68 -23.85 -2.25
CA LYS A 371 21.77 -24.30 -1.37
C LYS A 371 22.77 -25.24 -2.04
N ASN A 372 22.47 -25.73 -3.24
CA ASN A 372 23.31 -26.66 -3.98
C ASN A 372 23.69 -26.07 -5.34
N LYS A 373 24.98 -25.71 -5.51
CA LYS A 373 25.49 -25.06 -6.73
C LYS A 373 25.18 -25.84 -8.01
N PHE A 374 25.26 -27.17 -7.97
CA PHE A 374 24.96 -28.02 -9.13
C PHE A 374 23.47 -27.98 -9.49
N LEU A 375 22.58 -28.13 -8.50
CA LEU A 375 21.14 -28.03 -8.74
C LEU A 375 20.73 -26.63 -9.20
N LEU A 376 21.34 -25.58 -8.64
CA LEU A 376 21.12 -24.21 -9.08
C LEU A 376 21.55 -24.00 -10.54
N CYS A 377 22.67 -24.58 -10.96
CA CYS A 377 23.11 -24.55 -12.34
C CYS A 377 22.10 -25.24 -13.28
N ILE A 378 21.68 -26.46 -12.95
CA ILE A 378 20.66 -27.19 -13.71
C ILE A 378 19.37 -26.38 -13.80
N TRP A 379 18.92 -25.80 -12.68
CA TRP A 379 17.71 -24.99 -12.62
C TRP A 379 17.78 -23.79 -13.57
N ASN A 380 18.90 -23.08 -13.59
CA ASN A 380 19.10 -21.92 -14.45
C ASN A 380 19.10 -22.32 -15.94
N ILE A 381 19.70 -23.45 -16.30
CA ILE A 381 19.65 -24.00 -17.66
C ILE A 381 18.21 -24.32 -18.06
N LEU A 382 17.47 -25.06 -17.22
CA LEU A 382 16.07 -25.40 -17.48
C LEU A 382 15.18 -24.16 -17.62
N LYS A 383 15.43 -23.12 -16.82
CA LYS A 383 14.72 -21.84 -16.91
C LYS A 383 15.02 -21.12 -18.23
N ALA A 384 16.29 -21.09 -18.65
CA ALA A 384 16.70 -20.49 -19.92
C ALA A 384 16.05 -21.21 -21.11
N LEU A 385 16.10 -22.55 -21.14
CA LEU A 385 15.45 -23.37 -22.17
C LEU A 385 13.94 -23.14 -22.25
N LYS A 386 13.27 -23.02 -21.10
CA LYS A 386 11.82 -22.74 -21.05
C LYS A 386 11.48 -21.36 -21.61
N ASN A 387 12.34 -20.36 -21.40
CA ASN A 387 12.14 -19.03 -21.95
C ASN A 387 12.34 -19.03 -23.48
N ILE A 388 13.32 -19.80 -23.98
CA ILE A 388 13.55 -19.97 -25.43
C ILE A 388 12.34 -20.64 -26.10
N LEU A 389 11.73 -21.65 -25.46
CA LEU A 389 10.57 -22.36 -26.01
C LEU A 389 9.23 -21.60 -25.91
N ARG A 390 9.20 -20.44 -25.26
CA ARG A 390 8.02 -19.57 -25.13
C ARG A 390 8.01 -18.39 -26.10
N HIS A 391 9.13 -18.18 -26.78
CA HIS A 391 9.27 -17.32 -27.95
C HIS A 391 9.29 -18.22 -29.19
#